data_AF-A0A937ZTL6-F1
#
_entry.id   AF-A0A937ZTL6-F1
#
_cell.length_a   1.000
_cell.length_b   1.000
_cell.length_c   1.000
_cell.angle_alpha   90.00
_cell.angle_beta   90.00
_cell.angle_gamma   90.00
#
_symmetry.space_group_name_H-M   'P 1'
#
loop_
_entity.id
_entity.type
_entity.pdbx_description
1 polymer ?
#
loop_
_entity_poly.entity_id
_entity_poly.type
_entity_poly.pdbx_seq_one_letter_code
_entity_poly.pdbx_strand_id
1 'polypeptide(L)'
;MLALGPLAFALPWMLVALAALPLLWWLLRAVPPAPRLVPFPAIRLLLGLPRTEEQPHRTPWWLIALRLLLAALVILALARPILGPPTLLRTGGPLVVVVDNGWSAARDWPAREAALDSLLAEAERD
;
A
#
# COMPACT_ATOMS: atom_id res chain seq x y z
N MET A 1 4.13 -10.31 14.92
CA MET A 1 4.80 -10.29 13.61
C MET A 1 4.37 -11.53 12.84
N LEU A 2 4.09 -11.40 11.55
CA LEU A 2 3.86 -12.54 10.66
C LEU A 2 5.00 -12.57 9.65
N ALA A 3 5.76 -13.67 9.60
CA ALA A 3 6.88 -13.85 8.67
C ALA A 3 6.48 -14.84 7.57
N LEU A 4 6.70 -14.45 6.32
CA LEU A 4 6.50 -15.23 5.10
C LEU A 4 7.83 -15.26 4.35
N GLY A 5 8.68 -16.24 4.68
CA GLY A 5 10.03 -16.33 4.12
C GLY A 5 10.87 -15.08 4.44
N PRO A 6 11.48 -14.41 3.44
CA PRO A 6 12.32 -13.23 3.66
C PRO A 6 11.52 -11.94 3.97
N LEU A 7 10.18 -11.99 3.90
CA LEU A 7 9.32 -10.84 4.16
C LEU A 7 8.56 -11.03 5.47
N ALA A 8 8.59 -10.03 6.34
CA ALA A 8 7.75 -10.00 7.53
C ALA A 8 6.87 -8.76 7.58
N PHE A 9 5.72 -8.88 8.22
CA PHE A 9 4.81 -7.78 8.48
C PHE A 9 4.76 -7.51 9.98
N ALA A 10 5.07 -6.27 10.36
CA ALA A 10 5.00 -5.86 11.76
C ALA A 10 3.53 -5.82 12.24
N LEU A 11 2.62 -5.31 11.39
CA LEU A 11 1.18 -5.25 11.65
C LEU A 11 0.39 -6.12 10.65
N PRO A 12 0.39 -7.46 10.82
CA PRO A 12 -0.25 -8.36 9.87
C PRO A 12 -1.78 -8.17 9.77
N TRP A 13 -2.42 -7.68 10.83
CA TRP A 13 -3.86 -7.37 10.83
C TRP A 13 -4.24 -6.33 9.78
N MET A 14 -3.32 -5.44 9.41
CA MET A 14 -3.55 -4.46 8.35
C MET A 14 -3.83 -5.13 7.00
N LEU A 15 -3.25 -6.32 6.74
CA LEU A 15 -3.50 -7.07 5.51
C LEU A 15 -4.96 -7.52 5.38
N VAL A 16 -5.70 -7.65 6.50
CA VAL A 16 -7.14 -7.95 6.47
C VAL A 16 -7.92 -6.83 5.77
N ALA A 17 -7.44 -5.58 5.83
CA ALA A 17 -8.06 -4.48 5.09
C ALA A 17 -8.03 -4.69 3.56
N LEU A 18 -7.13 -5.54 3.05
CA LEU A 18 -7.16 -5.91 1.62
C LEU A 18 -8.46 -6.63 1.25
N ALA A 19 -9.05 -7.40 2.19
CA ALA A 19 -10.33 -8.05 1.98
C ALA A 19 -11.51 -7.05 1.88
N ALA A 20 -11.32 -5.79 2.27
CA ALA A 20 -12.31 -4.72 2.11
C ALA A 20 -12.24 -4.02 0.73
N LEU A 21 -11.22 -4.28 -0.11
CA LEU A 21 -11.14 -3.72 -1.46
C LEU A 21 -12.37 -3.99 -2.33
N PRO A 22 -12.98 -5.19 -2.33
CA PRO A 22 -14.21 -5.46 -3.08
C PRO A 22 -15.37 -4.57 -2.64
N LEU A 23 -15.47 -4.29 -1.33
CA LEU A 23 -16.47 -3.37 -0.79
C LEU A 23 -16.20 -1.93 -1.24
N LEU A 24 -14.93 -1.52 -1.23
CA LEU A 24 -14.52 -0.21 -1.77
C LEU A 24 -14.82 -0.10 -3.27
N TRP A 25 -14.58 -1.15 -4.05
CA TRP A 25 -14.90 -1.21 -5.48
C TRP A 25 -16.40 -1.05 -5.71
N TRP A 26 -17.22 -1.75 -4.92
CA TRP A 26 -18.67 -1.65 -4.99
C TRP A 26 -19.14 -0.22 -4.68
N LEU A 27 -18.61 0.40 -3.62
CA LEU A 27 -18.92 1.77 -3.23
C LEU A 27 -18.48 2.79 -4.29
N LEU A 28 -17.29 2.64 -4.86
CA LEU A 28 -16.78 3.51 -5.92
C LEU A 28 -17.56 3.37 -7.24
N ARG A 29 -18.21 2.21 -7.45
CA ARG A 29 -19.08 1.95 -8.59
C ARG A 29 -20.53 2.37 -8.36
N ALA A 30 -20.88 2.92 -7.19
CA ALA A 30 -22.20 3.45 -6.93
C ALA A 30 -22.47 4.62 -7.90
N VAL A 31 -23.19 4.34 -8.99
CA VAL A 31 -23.66 5.34 -9.94
C VAL A 31 -24.78 6.12 -9.27
N PRO A 32 -24.81 7.47 -9.36
CA PRO A 32 -25.92 8.25 -8.83
C PRO A 32 -27.26 7.75 -9.39
N PRO A 33 -28.35 7.88 -8.62
CA PRO A 33 -29.68 7.52 -9.10
C PRO A 33 -30.01 8.29 -10.39
N ALA A 34 -30.78 7.66 -11.28
CA ALA A 34 -31.13 8.25 -12.57
C ALA A 34 -31.72 9.66 -12.38
N PRO A 35 -31.34 10.63 -13.23
CA PRO A 35 -31.84 12.00 -13.12
C PRO A 35 -33.36 12.02 -13.24
N ARG A 36 -34.03 12.81 -12.39
CA ARG A 36 -35.48 12.99 -12.46
C ARG A 36 -35.83 13.87 -13.65
N LEU A 37 -36.68 13.37 -14.54
CA LEU A 37 -37.21 14.15 -15.65
C LEU A 37 -38.33 15.05 -15.13
N VAL A 38 -38.11 16.37 -15.17
CA VAL A 38 -39.11 17.37 -14.81
C VAL A 38 -39.51 18.13 -16.08
N PRO A 39 -40.83 18.27 -16.38
CA PRO A 39 -41.26 19.08 -17.51
C PRO A 39 -40.87 20.54 -17.27
N PHE A 40 -39.97 21.07 -18.11
CA PHE A 40 -39.51 22.46 -18.03
C PHE A 40 -40.08 23.26 -19.23
N PRO A 41 -41.13 24.08 -19.02
CA PRO A 41 -41.87 24.74 -20.10
C PRO A 41 -41.01 25.64 -21.01
N ALA A 42 -39.96 26.25 -20.44
CA ALA A 42 -39.06 27.15 -21.15
C ALA A 42 -38.16 26.45 -22.19
N ILE A 43 -38.12 25.10 -22.23
CA ILE A 43 -37.46 24.34 -23.32
C ILE A 43 -37.97 24.77 -24.69
N ARG A 44 -39.22 25.25 -24.79
CA ARG A 44 -39.79 25.75 -26.04
C ARG A 44 -39.02 26.95 -26.62
N LEU A 45 -38.36 27.74 -25.77
CA LEU A 45 -37.52 28.87 -26.19
C LEU A 45 -36.13 28.42 -26.69
N LEU A 46 -35.72 27.19 -26.39
CA LEU A 46 -34.40 26.62 -26.69
C LEU A 46 -34.43 25.65 -27.89
N LEU A 47 -35.59 25.45 -28.54
CA LEU A 47 -35.84 24.47 -29.62
C LEU A 47 -34.99 24.62 -30.89
N GLY A 48 -34.20 25.70 -31.02
CA GLY A 48 -33.31 25.95 -32.15
C GLY A 48 -31.81 25.96 -31.83
N LEU A 49 -31.42 25.74 -30.56
CA LEU A 49 -30.01 25.74 -30.17
C LEU A 49 -29.39 24.35 -30.43
N PRO A 50 -28.17 24.28 -30.98
CA PRO A 50 -27.46 23.02 -31.10
C PRO A 50 -27.25 22.42 -29.70
N ARG A 51 -27.81 21.23 -29.47
CA ARG A 51 -27.61 20.49 -28.22
C ARG A 51 -26.24 19.83 -28.25
N THR A 52 -25.29 20.37 -27.48
CA THR A 52 -24.14 19.58 -27.04
C THR A 52 -24.61 18.69 -25.89
N GLU A 53 -24.82 17.41 -26.16
CA GLU A 53 -25.02 16.43 -25.11
C GLU A 53 -23.75 16.35 -24.26
N GLU A 54 -23.78 16.94 -23.07
CA GLU A 54 -22.83 16.57 -22.01
C GLU A 54 -23.23 15.18 -21.51
N GLN A 55 -22.67 14.15 -22.15
CA GLN A 55 -22.85 12.78 -21.70
C GLN A 55 -22.32 12.65 -20.27
N PRO A 56 -23.10 12.12 -19.31
CA PRO A 56 -22.60 11.75 -18.00
C PRO A 56 -21.49 10.71 -18.22
N HIS A 57 -20.24 11.15 -18.06
CA HIS A 57 -19.10 10.28 -18.23
C HIS A 57 -19.17 9.18 -17.18
N ARG A 58 -19.50 7.96 -17.60
CA ARG A 58 -19.23 6.76 -16.80
C ARG A 58 -17.77 6.82 -16.38
N THR A 59 -17.50 6.59 -15.10
CA THR A 59 -16.13 6.44 -14.61
C THR A 59 -15.47 5.30 -15.39
N PRO A 60 -14.38 5.56 -16.14
CA PRO A 60 -13.72 4.51 -16.88
C PRO A 60 -13.12 3.49 -15.91
N TRP A 61 -13.23 2.21 -16.25
CA TRP A 61 -12.87 1.10 -15.36
C TRP A 61 -11.38 1.13 -14.93
N TRP A 62 -10.50 1.67 -15.78
CA TRP A 62 -9.07 1.80 -15.47
C TRP A 62 -8.81 2.78 -14.31
N LEU A 63 -9.62 3.84 -14.14
CA LEU A 63 -9.51 4.74 -12.99
C LEU A 63 -9.89 4.04 -11.69
N ILE A 64 -10.86 3.12 -11.74
CA ILE A 64 -11.24 2.30 -10.58
C ILE A 64 -10.10 1.33 -10.24
N ALA A 65 -9.52 0.67 -11.24
CA ALA A 65 -8.36 -0.21 -11.04
C ALA A 65 -7.17 0.54 -10.43
N LEU A 66 -6.86 1.73 -10.93
CA LEU A 66 -5.79 2.59 -10.39
C LEU A 66 -6.05 2.98 -8.93
N ARG A 67 -7.29 3.37 -8.59
CA ARG A 67 -7.67 3.70 -7.21
C ARG A 67 -7.52 2.51 -6.27
N LEU A 68 -7.93 1.32 -6.70
CA LEU A 68 -7.77 0.09 -5.92
C LEU A 68 -6.30 -0.27 -5.73
N LEU A 69 -5.47 -0.12 -6.76
CA LEU A 69 -4.03 -0.33 -6.67
C LEU A 69 -3.40 0.61 -5.64
N LEU A 70 -3.73 1.91 -5.69
CA LEU A 70 -3.24 2.89 -4.71
C LEU A 70 -3.68 2.52 -3.29
N ALA A 71 -4.94 2.16 -3.11
CA ALA A 71 -5.44 1.71 -1.80
C ALA A 71 -4.70 0.46 -1.30
N ALA A 72 -4.44 -0.53 -2.16
CA ALA A 72 -3.67 -1.72 -1.82
C ALA A 72 -2.23 -1.38 -1.41
N LEU A 73 -1.55 -0.49 -2.14
CA LEU A 73 -0.20 -0.04 -1.82
C LEU A 73 -0.14 0.68 -0.47
N VAL A 74 -1.14 1.52 -0.17
CA VAL A 74 -1.26 2.18 1.14
C VAL A 74 -1.45 1.15 2.26
N ILE A 75 -2.34 0.18 2.08
CA ILE A 75 -2.56 -0.89 3.06
C ILE A 75 -1.27 -1.71 3.28
N LEU A 76 -0.56 -2.06 2.20
CA LEU A 76 0.73 -2.75 2.29
C LEU A 76 1.78 -1.92 3.03
N ALA A 77 1.89 -0.62 2.74
CA ALA A 77 2.81 0.27 3.45
C ALA A 77 2.48 0.37 4.95
N LEU A 78 1.19 0.47 5.29
CA LEU A 78 0.70 0.50 6.67
C LEU A 78 0.93 -0.82 7.42
N ALA A 79 1.00 -1.95 6.71
CA ALA A 79 1.34 -3.25 7.30
C ALA A 79 2.81 -3.33 7.77
N ARG A 80 3.63 -2.33 7.40
CA ARG A 80 5.08 -2.21 7.68
C ARG A 80 5.83 -3.48 7.25
N PRO A 81 6.02 -3.68 5.94
CA PRO A 81 6.78 -4.80 5.41
C PRO A 81 8.27 -4.61 5.76
N ILE A 82 8.88 -5.66 6.29
CA ILE A 82 10.28 -5.73 6.67
C ILE A 82 10.92 -6.82 5.83
N LEU A 83 11.95 -6.47 5.06
CA LEU A 83 12.78 -7.42 4.32
C LEU A 83 13.93 -7.88 5.23
N GLY A 84 14.14 -9.20 5.30
CA GLY A 84 15.14 -9.77 6.19
C GLY A 84 14.79 -9.53 7.66
N PRO A 85 13.64 -10.01 8.17
CA PRO A 85 13.32 -9.87 9.59
C PRO A 85 14.47 -10.42 10.43
N PRO A 86 14.85 -9.74 11.53
CA PRO A 86 15.89 -10.23 12.40
C PRO A 86 15.49 -11.62 12.88
N THR A 87 16.32 -12.62 12.54
CA THR A 87 16.21 -13.93 13.15
C THR A 87 16.45 -13.72 14.62
N LEU A 88 15.45 -14.00 15.46
CA LEU A 88 15.63 -14.05 16.90
C LEU A 88 16.90 -14.87 17.15
N LEU A 89 17.93 -14.23 17.67
CA LEU A 89 19.17 -14.90 18.05
C LEU A 89 18.74 -16.06 18.95
N ARG A 90 19.09 -17.27 18.55
CA ARG A 90 18.76 -18.46 19.33
C ARG A 90 19.51 -18.29 20.65
N THR A 91 18.79 -18.04 21.72
CA THR A 91 19.35 -17.74 23.05
C THR A 91 20.33 -18.83 23.47
N GLY A 92 21.56 -18.44 23.84
CA GLY A 92 22.56 -19.29 24.52
C GLY A 92 23.71 -19.86 23.68
N GLY A 93 24.16 -19.18 22.61
CA GLY A 93 25.29 -19.65 21.79
C GLY A 93 26.24 -18.53 21.34
N PRO A 94 27.48 -18.85 20.93
CA PRO A 94 28.46 -17.87 20.47
C PRO A 94 27.96 -17.12 19.23
N LEU A 95 27.98 -15.79 19.28
CA LEU A 95 27.68 -14.91 18.16
C LEU A 95 28.85 -14.91 17.17
N VAL A 96 28.63 -15.37 15.94
CA VAL A 96 29.59 -15.25 14.84
C VAL A 96 29.03 -14.28 13.81
N VAL A 97 29.78 -13.21 13.55
CA VAL A 97 29.40 -12.19 12.56
C VAL A 97 30.36 -12.24 11.38
N VAL A 98 29.80 -12.34 10.17
CA VAL A 98 30.56 -12.31 8.91
C VAL A 98 30.18 -11.03 8.18
N VAL A 99 31.17 -10.18 7.90
CA VAL A 99 30.98 -8.87 7.27
C VAL A 99 31.75 -8.84 5.96
N ASP A 100 31.07 -8.51 4.87
CA ASP A 100 31.72 -8.19 3.60
C ASP A 100 32.32 -6.77 3.67
N ASN A 101 33.63 -6.67 3.47
CA ASN A 101 34.41 -5.43 3.49
C ASN A 101 34.92 -5.01 2.10
N GLY A 102 34.30 -5.51 1.02
CA GLY A 102 34.62 -5.14 -0.35
C GLY A 102 34.36 -3.66 -0.67
N TRP A 103 34.90 -3.19 -1.81
CA TRP A 103 34.78 -1.79 -2.24
C TRP A 103 33.33 -1.30 -2.39
N SER A 104 32.41 -2.17 -2.80
CA SER A 104 30.98 -1.87 -2.94
C SER A 104 30.29 -1.60 -1.61
N ALA A 105 30.88 -2.06 -0.49
CA ALA A 105 30.36 -1.86 0.85
C ALA A 105 30.68 -0.48 1.43
N ALA A 106 31.66 0.25 0.88
CA ALA A 106 32.18 1.50 1.46
C ALA A 106 31.09 2.56 1.71
N ARG A 107 30.12 2.68 0.80
CA ARG A 107 29.03 3.66 0.91
C ARG A 107 28.16 3.45 2.16
N ASP A 108 27.87 2.19 2.48
CA ASP A 108 26.96 1.83 3.57
C ASP A 108 27.73 1.34 4.82
N TRP A 109 29.05 1.54 4.86
CA TRP A 109 29.91 1.10 5.97
C TRP A 109 29.47 1.65 7.34
N PRO A 110 29.12 2.94 7.50
CA PRO A 110 28.66 3.45 8.79
C PRO A 110 27.37 2.79 9.29
N ALA A 111 26.46 2.43 8.37
CA ALA A 111 25.24 1.73 8.73
C ALA A 111 25.51 0.27 9.18
N ARG A 112 26.52 -0.39 8.58
CA ARG A 112 26.97 -1.72 9.02
C ARG A 112 27.61 -1.66 10.40
N GLU A 113 28.46 -0.67 10.67
CA GLU A 113 29.09 -0.46 11.97
C GLU A 113 28.04 -0.27 13.08
N ALA A 114 27.05 0.61 12.86
CA ALA A 114 25.95 0.80 13.80
C ALA A 114 25.12 -0.47 14.05
N ALA A 115 24.93 -1.30 13.01
CA ALA A 115 24.25 -2.59 13.16
C ALA A 115 25.07 -3.58 13.99
N LEU A 116 26.39 -3.65 13.77
CA LEU A 116 27.31 -4.49 14.55
C LEU A 116 27.32 -4.09 16.03
N ASP A 117 27.38 -2.80 16.32
CA ASP A 117 27.34 -2.28 17.68
C ASP A 117 26.05 -2.70 18.40
N SER A 118 24.92 -2.65 17.69
CA SER A 118 23.63 -3.09 18.25
C SER A 118 23.59 -4.59 18.56
N LEU A 119 24.22 -5.42 17.73
CA LEU A 119 24.30 -6.87 17.92
C LEU A 119 25.23 -7.24 19.08
N LEU A 120 26.36 -6.54 19.21
CA LEU A 120 27.28 -6.69 20.34
C LEU A 120 26.60 -6.30 21.65
N ALA A 121 25.90 -5.16 21.67
CA ALA A 121 25.18 -4.69 22.84
C ALA A 121 24.03 -5.61 23.27
N GLU A 122 23.44 -6.38 22.35
CA GLU A 122 22.45 -7.41 22.67
C GLU A 122 23.13 -8.67 23.24
N ALA A 123 24.24 -9.10 22.64
CA ALA A 123 25.00 -10.27 23.09
C ALA A 123 25.66 -10.08 24.47
N GLU A 124 25.99 -8.85 24.87
CA GLU A 124 26.48 -8.55 26.23
C GLU A 124 25.39 -8.65 27.31
N ARG A 125 24.10 -8.57 26.94
CA ARG A 125 22.98 -8.61 27.90
C ARG A 125 22.51 -10.03 28.22
N ASP A 126 22.82 -11.00 27.37
CA ASP A 126 22.51 -12.42 27.52
C ASP A 126 23.64 -13.19 28.23
#